data_AF-A0A3D0HHC9-F1
#
_entry.id   AF-A0A3D0HHC9-F1
#
_cell.length_a   1.000
_cell.length_b   1.000
_cell.length_c   1.000
_cell.angle_alpha   90.00
_cell.angle_beta   90.00
_cell.angle_gamma   90.00
#
_symmetry.space_group_name_H-M   'P 1'
#
loop_
_entity.id
_entity.type
_entity.pdbx_description
1 polymer ?
#
loop_
_entity_poly.entity_id
_entity_poly.type
_entity_poly.pdbx_seq_one_letter_code
_entity_poly.pdbx_strand_id
1 'polypeptide(L)'
;MAIRKNNAFSGDAIADFVYLDHAASTPMRQEAIEAMTPYMSGIYANPSGSHRFSRIARKAIDEARDDVAEVLGCKVGEVVFTSGGTEGDNAAIFGAVRHNSGVAVCSAAEHHAVLHCVE
;
A
#
# COMPACT_ATOMS: atom_id res chain seq x y z
N MET A 1 18.35 0.25 43.86
CA MET A 1 17.11 0.37 43.07
C MET A 1 17.51 0.37 41.60
N ALA A 2 17.67 -0.81 41.00
CA ALA A 2 18.15 -0.96 39.63
C ALA A 2 16.94 -1.15 38.69
N ILE A 3 16.76 -0.21 37.76
CA ILE A 3 15.76 -0.28 36.71
C ILE A 3 16.21 -1.39 35.73
N ARG A 4 15.45 -2.49 35.67
CA ARG A 4 15.61 -3.51 34.62
C ARG A 4 15.33 -2.86 33.26
N LYS A 5 16.36 -2.70 32.42
CA LYS A 5 16.17 -2.47 30.99
C LYS A 5 15.65 -3.77 30.38
N ASN A 6 14.35 -3.82 30.07
CA ASN A 6 13.79 -4.90 29.24
C ASN A 6 14.35 -4.73 27.83
N ASN A 7 15.43 -5.46 27.55
CA ASN A 7 16.11 -5.50 26.25
C ASN A 7 15.41 -6.52 25.34
N ALA A 8 14.08 -6.40 25.17
CA ALA A 8 13.27 -7.36 24.42
C ALA A 8 13.47 -7.29 22.89
N PHE A 9 14.29 -6.36 22.39
CA PHE A 9 14.44 -6.11 20.96
C PHE A 9 15.91 -5.78 20.60
N SER A 10 16.84 -6.67 20.90
CA SER A 10 18.05 -6.80 20.07
C SER A 10 17.71 -7.64 18.84
N GLY A 11 18.36 -7.40 17.70
CA GLY A 11 18.09 -8.13 16.43
C GLY A 11 18.13 -9.65 16.57
N ASP A 12 18.87 -10.18 17.55
CA ASP A 12 18.94 -11.61 17.87
C ASP A 12 17.68 -12.15 18.58
N ALA A 13 16.90 -11.32 19.27
CA ALA A 13 15.76 -11.75 20.07
C ALA A 13 14.51 -12.08 19.24
N ILE A 14 14.42 -11.60 18.00
CA ILE A 14 13.29 -11.89 17.09
C ILE A 14 13.50 -13.25 16.40
N ALA A 15 14.76 -13.71 16.28
CA ALA A 15 15.10 -14.98 15.62
C ALA A 15 14.52 -16.21 16.35
N ASP A 16 14.19 -16.08 17.64
CA ASP A 16 13.60 -17.15 18.45
C ASP A 16 12.06 -17.24 18.34
N PHE A 17 11.41 -16.36 17.58
CA PHE A 17 9.95 -16.34 17.41
C PHE A 17 9.52 -16.79 16.01
N VAL A 18 8.49 -17.65 15.95
CA VAL A 18 7.81 -18.00 14.71
C VAL A 18 6.64 -17.05 14.49
N TYR A 19 6.68 -16.27 13.41
CA TYR A 19 5.61 -15.35 13.03
C TYR A 19 4.44 -16.11 12.38
N LEU A 20 3.27 -16.10 13.03
CA LEU A 20 2.07 -16.79 12.57
C LEU A 20 0.88 -15.84 12.36
N ASP A 21 1.14 -14.54 12.17
CA ASP A 21 0.09 -13.50 12.04
C ASP A 21 0.17 -12.75 10.70
N HIS A 22 0.31 -13.50 9.60
CA HIS A 22 0.35 -12.95 8.24
C HIS A 22 -0.93 -12.21 7.82
N ALA A 23 -2.01 -12.36 8.58
CA ALA A 23 -3.26 -11.63 8.38
C ALA A 23 -3.14 -10.16 8.81
N ALA A 24 -2.34 -9.85 9.83
CA ALA A 24 -2.13 -8.48 10.29
C ALA A 24 -1.13 -7.71 9.42
N SER A 25 -0.02 -8.35 9.01
CA SER A 25 0.95 -7.81 8.06
C SER A 25 1.85 -8.92 7.55
N THR A 26 2.69 -8.64 6.55
CA THR A 26 3.64 -9.63 6.00
C THR A 26 5.01 -8.97 5.81
N PRO A 27 6.11 -9.65 6.19
CA PRO A 27 7.45 -9.15 5.90
C PRO A 27 7.62 -8.94 4.39
N MET A 28 8.24 -7.83 4.01
CA MET A 28 8.55 -7.59 2.61
C MET A 28 9.48 -8.68 2.09
N ARG A 29 9.18 -9.17 0.88
CA ARG A 29 10.12 -10.02 0.15
C ARG A 29 11.36 -9.22 -0.23
N GLN A 30 12.51 -9.88 -0.27
CA GLN A 30 13.79 -9.24 -0.56
C GLN A 30 13.77 -8.53 -1.92
N GLU A 31 13.14 -9.13 -2.93
CA GLU A 31 12.97 -8.57 -4.27
C GLU A 31 12.17 -7.27 -4.26
N ALA A 32 11.18 -7.14 -3.37
CA ALA A 32 10.40 -5.91 -3.22
C ALA A 32 11.21 -4.78 -2.55
N ILE A 33 12.06 -5.13 -1.57
CA ILE A 33 12.99 -4.19 -0.93
C ILE A 33 13.98 -3.67 -1.97
N GLU A 34 14.55 -4.56 -2.77
CA GLU A 34 15.51 -4.22 -3.82
C GLU A 34 14.87 -3.35 -4.90
N ALA A 35 13.63 -3.67 -5.33
CA ALA A 35 12.90 -2.86 -6.31
C ALA A 35 12.63 -1.43 -5.80
N MET A 36 12.37 -1.25 -4.50
CA MET A 36 12.07 0.06 -3.91
C MET A 36 13.32 0.91 -3.62
N THR A 37 14.45 0.27 -3.30
CA THR A 37 15.68 0.95 -2.85
C THR A 37 16.20 2.04 -3.82
N PRO A 38 16.19 1.86 -5.15
CA PRO A 38 16.59 2.90 -6.10
C PRO A 38 15.79 4.19 -5.97
N TYR A 39 14.51 4.12 -5.65
CA TYR A 39 13.61 5.27 -5.52
C TYR A 39 13.77 6.01 -4.18
N MET A 40 14.35 5.36 -3.18
CA MET A 40 14.68 5.98 -1.89
C MET A 40 16.00 6.77 -1.93
N SER A 41 16.83 6.57 -2.95
CA SER A 41 18.19 7.13 -3.00
C SER A 41 18.50 7.88 -4.29
N GLY A 42 18.45 7.21 -5.45
CA GLY A 42 18.94 7.73 -6.72
C GLY A 42 17.86 8.26 -7.67
N ILE A 43 16.61 7.80 -7.55
CA ILE A 43 15.49 8.18 -8.43
C ILE A 43 14.41 8.90 -7.60
N TYR A 44 14.69 10.15 -7.24
CA TYR A 44 13.86 10.97 -6.35
C TYR A 44 13.12 12.12 -7.06
N ALA A 45 13.31 12.26 -8.36
CA ALA A 45 12.74 13.37 -9.11
C ALA A 45 11.21 13.31 -9.14
N ASN A 46 10.56 14.47 -9.07
CA ASN A 46 9.11 14.58 -9.19
C ASN A 46 8.63 14.06 -10.57
N PRO A 47 7.77 13.04 -10.65
CA PRO A 47 7.31 12.42 -11.90
C PRO A 47 6.39 13.31 -12.74
N SER A 48 5.91 14.44 -12.20
CA SER A 48 5.11 15.43 -12.96
C SER A 48 5.96 16.43 -13.76
N GLY A 49 7.29 16.45 -13.55
CA GLY A 49 8.19 17.34 -14.27
C GLY A 49 8.47 16.89 -15.72
N SER A 50 8.99 17.81 -16.53
CA SER A 50 9.25 17.56 -17.96
C SER A 50 10.68 17.09 -18.26
N HIS A 51 11.62 17.19 -17.32
CA HIS A 51 13.04 16.90 -17.56
C HIS A 51 13.36 15.40 -17.52
N ARG A 52 14.58 15.03 -17.94
CA ARG A 52 15.01 13.62 -18.07
C ARG A 52 14.78 12.81 -16.79
N PHE A 53 15.18 13.33 -15.63
CA PHE A 53 15.00 12.62 -14.36
C PHE A 53 13.52 12.41 -13.97
N SER A 54 12.63 13.37 -14.25
CA SER A 54 11.19 13.20 -14.02
C SER A 54 10.60 12.11 -14.91
N ARG A 55 11.04 12.01 -16.17
CA ARG A 55 10.60 10.94 -17.08
C ARG A 55 11.04 9.56 -16.60
N ILE A 56 12.21 9.44 -15.97
CA ILE A 56 12.67 8.19 -15.36
C ILE A 56 11.77 7.81 -14.18
N ALA A 57 11.47 8.75 -13.28
CA ALA A 57 10.57 8.51 -12.15
C ALA A 57 9.13 8.18 -12.61
N ARG A 58 8.64 8.87 -13.66
CA ARG A 58 7.33 8.61 -14.24
C ARG A 58 7.23 7.21 -14.85
N LYS A 59 8.28 6.80 -15.57
CA LYS A 59 8.35 5.48 -16.19
C LYS A 59 8.15 4.36 -15.15
N ALA A 60 8.74 4.48 -13.96
CA ALA A 60 8.55 3.51 -12.88
C ALA A 60 7.10 3.36 -12.43
N ILE A 61 6.35 4.47 -12.37
CA ILE A 61 4.92 4.46 -12.01
C ILE A 61 4.09 3.83 -13.12
N ASP A 62 4.43 4.10 -14.38
CA ASP A 62 3.73 3.54 -15.53
C ASP A 62 3.97 2.02 -15.63
N GLU A 63 5.22 1.55 -15.48
CA GLU A 63 5.56 0.11 -15.44
C GLU A 63 4.87 -0.61 -14.27
N ALA A 64 4.88 -0.02 -13.06
CA ALA A 64 4.15 -0.61 -11.92
C ALA A 64 2.63 -0.70 -12.16
N ARG A 65 2.06 0.24 -12.93
CA ARG A 65 0.63 0.22 -13.28
C ARG A 65 0.32 -0.89 -14.27
N ASP A 66 1.21 -1.12 -15.23
CA ASP A 66 1.10 -2.22 -16.19
C ASP A 66 1.13 -3.57 -15.46
N ASP A 67 2.09 -3.76 -14.53
CA ASP A 67 2.22 -4.98 -13.73
C ASP A 67 0.97 -5.24 -12.87
N VAL A 68 0.45 -4.23 -12.18
CA VAL A 68 -0.76 -4.36 -11.35
C VAL A 68 -1.98 -4.68 -12.20
N ALA A 69 -2.12 -4.05 -13.37
CA ALA A 69 -3.23 -4.32 -14.28
C ALA A 69 -3.19 -5.75 -14.81
N GLU A 70 -2.01 -6.27 -15.13
CA GLU A 70 -1.81 -7.66 -15.56
C GLU A 70 -2.22 -8.64 -14.44
N VAL A 71 -1.73 -8.43 -13.21
CA VAL A 71 -2.04 -9.29 -12.06
C VAL A 71 -3.54 -9.31 -11.74
N LEU A 72 -4.22 -8.18 -11.88
CA LEU A 72 -5.66 -8.06 -11.61
C LEU A 72 -6.55 -8.42 -12.81
N GLY A 73 -5.98 -8.59 -14.00
CA GLY A 73 -6.73 -8.85 -15.23
C GLY A 73 -7.62 -7.68 -15.69
N CYS A 74 -7.19 -6.44 -15.43
CA CYS A 74 -7.92 -5.22 -15.82
C CYS A 74 -7.12 -4.38 -16.83
N LYS A 75 -7.71 -3.28 -17.33
CA LYS A 75 -6.99 -2.33 -18.18
C LYS A 75 -6.10 -1.43 -17.33
N VAL A 76 -4.95 -1.04 -17.87
CA VAL A 76 -4.02 -0.08 -17.22
C VAL A 76 -4.73 1.19 -16.74
N GLY A 77 -5.67 1.72 -17.53
CA GLY A 77 -6.45 2.91 -17.18
C GLY A 77 -7.47 2.73 -16.06
N GLU A 78 -7.72 1.50 -15.61
CA GLU A 78 -8.65 1.16 -14.51
C GLU A 78 -7.93 1.09 -13.15
N VAL A 79 -6.58 1.11 -13.13
CA VAL A 79 -5.79 1.12 -11.90
C VAL A 79 -5.63 2.54 -11.39
N VAL A 80 -5.85 2.76 -10.09
CA VAL A 80 -5.50 4.00 -9.38
C VAL A 80 -4.69 3.63 -8.14
N PHE A 81 -3.51 4.22 -8.00
CA PHE A 81 -2.69 4.03 -6.80
C PHE A 81 -3.19 4.93 -5.67
N THR A 82 -3.36 4.35 -4.48
CA THR A 82 -3.69 5.03 -3.23
C THR A 82 -2.61 4.74 -2.18
N SER A 83 -2.67 5.39 -1.02
CA SER A 83 -1.74 5.13 0.09
C SER A 83 -1.93 3.77 0.76
N GLY A 84 -3.05 3.08 0.52
CA GLY A 84 -3.35 1.77 1.08
C GLY A 84 -4.82 1.39 0.95
N GLY A 85 -5.19 0.24 1.54
CA GLY A 85 -6.54 -0.33 1.48
C GLY A 85 -7.62 0.61 2.02
N THR A 86 -7.39 1.23 3.18
CA THR A 86 -8.35 2.18 3.78
C THR A 86 -8.68 3.34 2.86
N GLU A 87 -7.68 3.94 2.19
CA GLU A 87 -7.96 5.01 1.24
C GLU A 87 -8.68 4.49 -0.02
N GLY A 88 -8.29 3.29 -0.49
CA GLY A 88 -8.91 2.65 -1.64
C GLY A 88 -10.41 2.37 -1.44
N ASP A 89 -10.75 1.73 -0.32
CA ASP A 89 -12.14 1.41 0.05
C ASP A 89 -12.97 2.70 0.15
N ASN A 90 -12.47 3.68 0.90
CA ASN A 90 -13.15 4.96 1.08
C ASN A 90 -13.35 5.71 -0.24
N ALA A 91 -12.33 5.72 -1.11
CA ALA A 91 -12.40 6.38 -2.42
C ALA A 91 -13.46 5.73 -3.32
N ALA A 92 -13.53 4.40 -3.34
CA ALA A 92 -14.52 3.66 -4.11
C ALA A 92 -15.95 3.93 -3.60
N ILE A 93 -16.18 3.80 -2.29
CA ILE A 93 -17.51 3.93 -1.68
C ILE A 93 -18.01 5.38 -1.78
N PHE A 94 -17.24 6.34 -1.27
CA PHE A 94 -17.66 7.74 -1.31
C PHE A 94 -17.75 8.27 -2.74
N GLY A 95 -16.86 7.83 -3.64
CA GLY A 95 -16.92 8.16 -5.06
C GLY A 95 -18.23 7.68 -5.70
N ALA A 96 -18.57 6.41 -5.50
CA ALA A 96 -19.79 5.82 -6.06
C ALA A 96 -21.06 6.46 -5.48
N VAL A 97 -21.13 6.67 -4.17
CA VAL A 97 -22.28 7.32 -3.50
C VAL A 97 -22.47 8.74 -4.01
N ARG A 98 -21.40 9.55 -4.09
CA ARG A 98 -21.46 10.92 -4.59
C ARG A 98 -21.88 10.98 -6.06
N HIS A 99 -21.42 10.04 -6.88
CA HIS A 99 -21.76 10.00 -8.30
C HIS A 99 -23.22 9.58 -8.54
N ASN A 100 -23.71 8.57 -7.83
CA ASN A 100 -25.04 7.99 -8.05
C ASN A 100 -26.14 8.60 -7.16
N SER A 101 -25.78 9.39 -6.14
CA SER A 101 -26.71 9.92 -5.13
C SER A 101 -27.53 8.83 -4.42
N GLY A 102 -26.91 7.67 -4.17
CA GLY A 102 -27.54 6.49 -3.55
C GLY A 102 -27.15 6.27 -2.09
N VAL A 103 -27.60 5.15 -1.52
CA VAL A 103 -27.22 4.69 -0.17
C VAL A 103 -26.30 3.47 -0.34
N ALA A 104 -25.15 3.48 0.33
CA ALA A 104 -24.26 2.32 0.37
C ALA A 104 -24.83 1.25 1.30
N VAL A 105 -24.62 -0.02 0.97
CA VAL A 105 -25.01 -1.17 1.80
C VAL A 105 -23.84 -2.15 1.82
N CYS A 106 -23.50 -2.67 2.99
CA CYS A 106 -22.42 -3.65 3.15
C CYS A 106 -22.79 -4.72 4.20
N SER A 107 -22.00 -5.79 4.28
CA SER A 107 -22.14 -6.82 5.32
C SER A 107 -21.67 -6.29 6.68
N ALA A 108 -22.24 -6.80 7.78
CA ALA A 108 -21.78 -6.47 9.13
C ALA A 108 -20.38 -7.05 9.47
N ALA A 109 -19.82 -7.89 8.61
CA ALA A 109 -18.52 -8.54 8.79
C ALA A 109 -17.38 -7.87 8.01
N GLU A 110 -17.62 -6.73 7.37
CA GLU A 110 -16.59 -6.02 6.61
C GLU A 110 -15.50 -5.43 7.51
N HIS A 111 -14.36 -5.09 6.89
CA HIS A 111 -13.31 -4.35 7.58
C HIS A 111 -13.79 -2.94 7.97
N HIS A 112 -13.21 -2.35 9.03
CA HIS A 112 -13.55 -1.01 9.52
C HIS A 112 -13.44 0.09 8.45
N ALA A 113 -12.56 -0.07 7.46
CA ALA A 113 -12.46 0.86 6.34
C ALA A 113 -13.76 0.94 5.52
N VAL A 114 -14.51 -0.15 5.43
CA VAL A 114 -15.80 -0.19 4.73
C VAL A 114 -16.93 0.19 5.68
N LEU A 115 -17.01 -0.44 6.86
CA LEU A 115 -18.11 -0.23 7.82
C LEU A 115 -18.31 1.25 8.15
N HIS A 116 -17.24 1.96 8.53
CA HIS A 116 -17.33 3.37 8.91
C HIS A 116 -17.70 4.31 7.74
N CYS A 117 -17.59 3.84 6.49
CA CYS A 117 -18.03 4.61 5.32
C CYS A 117 -19.53 4.46 5.05
N VAL A 118 -20.15 3.41 5.57
CA VAL A 118 -21.54 3.01 5.25
C VAL A 118 -22.50 3.27 6.42
N GLU A 119 -22.00 3.29 7.66
CA GLU A 119 -22.72 3.69 8.89
C GLU A 119 -23.02 5.19 8.93
#